data_AF-A0A524DB01-F1
#
_entry.id   AF-A0A524DB01-F1
#
_cell.length_a   1.000
_cell.length_b   1.000
_cell.length_c   1.000
_cell.angle_alpha   90.00
_cell.angle_beta   90.00
_cell.angle_gamma   90.00
#
_symmetry.space_group_name_H-M   'P 1'
#
loop_
_entity.id
_entity.type
_entity.pdbx_description
1 polymer ?
#
loop_
_entity_poly.entity_id
_entity_poly.type
_entity_poly.pdbx_seq_one_letter_code
_entity_poly.pdbx_strand_id
1 'polypeptide(L)'
;MAEQYSEFMVFELDDNGERIQLDITEDEFREDNGTNLLHPEQVAVIVKEGLRRIFIWKGSKSPVRKRFISSRVANKLQTELVKEAAFHRCKIVSVDQGDEPSEFLDAFRFESMEVQERMADMRYVRNIEKDTTRAKGKVVDSSSKKEEKKEEYYSPALEELKRQGHDISAASASSQPSTTTSRPTTRPSTSRYRKAKRLNTEEIIEKIIQNELPENYKRQNLIIEKQLFGATSKTTNVFGEDVEEIDWEKVLKLPNGVHTLKNYIFRIYCNIKRANVIGIEILKSTNESGKTPQIEKTSVDISEIEGKVEEKILEIDPPEDYYRQNLIVGQKLYGYILKKVEVLGDEQEEEEWTRVKNIPKEIIMLDDHLFRIYFNNSTKEIDAVEILQKGSRKGKIINDKEKAETKEEKKGEEESKNESKQKSEEKIEEAKQKSSKGRNLPSIPSNN
;
A
#
# COMPACT_ATOMS: atom_id res chain seq x y z
N MET A 1 -21.05 6.26 4.97
CA MET A 1 -20.89 7.70 5.18
C MET A 1 -20.76 8.30 3.80
N ALA A 2 -21.35 9.48 3.60
CA ALA A 2 -20.94 10.30 2.46
C ALA A 2 -19.41 10.38 2.48
N GLU A 3 -18.76 10.18 1.33
CA GLU A 3 -17.38 10.68 1.16
C GLU A 3 -17.60 12.15 1.50
N GLN A 4 -16.86 12.75 2.43
CA GLN A 4 -16.81 14.20 2.38
C GLN A 4 -16.05 14.48 1.10
N TYR A 5 -16.81 14.58 0.00
CA TYR A 5 -16.30 15.08 -1.24
C TYR A 5 -15.87 16.50 -0.91
N SER A 6 -14.57 16.70 -0.89
CA SER A 6 -13.99 18.02 -0.68
C SER A 6 -14.34 18.89 -1.88
N GLU A 7 -14.30 20.20 -1.67
CA GLU A 7 -14.54 21.18 -2.73
C GLU A 7 -13.63 20.93 -3.95
N PHE A 8 -12.46 20.32 -3.71
CA PHE A 8 -11.50 19.91 -4.71
C PHE A 8 -11.05 18.46 -4.49
N MET A 9 -11.08 17.64 -5.54
CA MET A 9 -10.58 16.26 -5.51
C MET A 9 -9.87 15.90 -6.80
N VAL A 10 -8.86 15.04 -6.70
CA VAL A 10 -8.09 14.53 -7.83
C VAL A 10 -8.08 13.02 -7.78
N PHE A 11 -8.34 12.38 -8.92
CA PHE A 11 -8.23 10.94 -9.09
C PHE A 11 -7.26 10.62 -10.23
N GLU A 12 -6.29 9.74 -9.95
CA GLU A 12 -5.50 9.07 -10.96
C GLU A 12 -6.19 7.76 -11.38
N LEU A 13 -5.97 7.33 -12.62
CA LEU A 13 -6.49 6.07 -13.13
C LEU A 13 -5.36 5.06 -13.29
N ASP A 14 -5.60 3.81 -12.94
CA ASP A 14 -4.73 2.71 -13.34
C ASP A 14 -5.15 2.14 -14.71
N ASP A 15 -4.36 1.21 -15.25
CA ASP A 15 -4.66 0.56 -16.54
C ASP A 15 -5.84 -0.42 -16.48
N ASN A 16 -6.23 -0.82 -15.26
CA ASN A 16 -7.36 -1.71 -14.99
C ASN A 16 -8.69 -0.95 -14.94
N GLY A 17 -8.63 0.38 -14.80
CA GLY A 17 -9.77 1.28 -14.65
C GLY A 17 -10.29 1.43 -13.23
N GLU A 18 -9.49 1.06 -12.24
CA GLU A 18 -9.66 1.52 -10.87
C GLU A 18 -9.18 2.97 -10.75
N ARG A 19 -9.92 3.78 -9.99
CA ARG A 19 -9.58 5.17 -9.70
C ARG A 19 -8.92 5.26 -8.32
N ILE A 20 -7.80 5.95 -8.23
CA ILE A 20 -7.04 6.18 -7.00
C ILE A 20 -7.19 7.66 -6.68
N GLN A 21 -7.88 7.99 -5.59
CA GLN A 21 -7.97 9.38 -5.13
C GLN A 21 -6.62 9.80 -4.52
N LEU A 22 -6.12 10.95 -4.93
CA LEU A 22 -4.88 11.53 -4.41
C LEU A 22 -5.20 12.50 -3.27
N ASP A 23 -4.42 12.44 -2.19
CA ASP A 23 -4.52 13.36 -1.03
C ASP A 23 -3.70 14.62 -1.35
N ILE A 24 -4.18 15.40 -2.32
CA ILE A 24 -3.56 16.65 -2.80
C ILE A 24 -4.57 17.78 -2.58
N THR A 25 -4.12 18.85 -1.93
CA THR A 25 -4.94 20.06 -1.75
C THR A 25 -4.99 20.89 -3.03
N GLU A 26 -5.97 21.79 -3.15
CA GLU A 26 -6.04 22.65 -4.34
C GLU A 26 -4.79 23.52 -4.49
N ASP A 27 -4.22 24.00 -3.38
CA ASP A 27 -3.02 24.83 -3.42
C ASP A 27 -1.79 24.03 -3.86
N GLU A 28 -1.59 22.81 -3.34
CA GLU A 28 -0.54 21.89 -3.82
C GLU A 28 -0.72 21.52 -5.29
N PHE A 29 -1.97 21.40 -5.77
CA PHE A 29 -2.23 21.16 -7.20
C PHE A 29 -1.89 22.37 -8.07
N ARG A 30 -2.02 23.59 -7.53
CA ARG A 30 -1.69 24.83 -8.25
C ARG A 30 -0.19 25.08 -8.36
N GLU A 31 0.61 24.50 -7.46
CA GLU A 31 2.06 24.61 -7.49
C GLU A 31 2.64 24.08 -8.81
N ASP A 32 3.66 24.77 -9.32
CA ASP A 32 4.38 24.42 -10.55
C ASP A 32 3.48 24.08 -11.75
N ASN A 33 2.39 24.85 -11.94
CA ASN A 33 1.43 24.66 -13.03
C ASN A 33 0.79 23.25 -13.04
N GLY A 34 0.70 22.61 -11.86
CA GLY A 34 0.19 21.24 -11.71
C GLY A 34 1.10 20.16 -12.28
N THR A 35 2.36 20.46 -12.59
CA THR A 35 3.31 19.52 -13.22
C THR A 35 3.58 18.26 -12.39
N ASN A 36 3.39 18.33 -11.07
CA ASN A 36 3.46 17.17 -10.17
C ASN A 36 2.40 16.09 -10.46
N LEU A 37 1.32 16.46 -11.15
CA LEU A 37 0.21 15.55 -11.49
C LEU A 37 -0.03 15.46 -13.01
N LEU A 38 0.05 16.58 -13.71
CA LEU A 38 -0.32 16.72 -15.12
C LEU A 38 0.81 16.23 -16.04
N HIS A 39 1.18 14.95 -15.89
CA HIS A 39 2.22 14.31 -16.70
C HIS A 39 1.70 13.91 -18.09
N PRO A 40 2.47 14.15 -19.18
CA PRO A 40 2.05 13.82 -20.54
C PRO A 40 1.58 12.37 -20.74
N GLU A 41 2.07 11.41 -19.94
CA GLU A 41 1.75 9.98 -20.05
C GLU A 41 0.52 9.56 -19.22
N GLN A 42 -0.04 10.47 -18.43
CA GLN A 42 -1.09 10.17 -17.47
C GLN A 42 -2.45 10.76 -17.87
N VAL A 43 -3.49 10.28 -17.19
CA VAL A 43 -4.86 10.81 -17.28
C VAL A 43 -5.35 11.01 -15.86
N ALA A 44 -5.84 12.20 -15.58
CA ALA A 44 -6.36 12.58 -14.27
C ALA A 44 -7.83 13.01 -14.37
N VAL A 45 -8.61 12.71 -13.33
CA VAL A 45 -9.99 13.18 -13.18
C VAL A 45 -10.02 14.15 -12.00
N ILE A 46 -10.30 15.42 -12.27
CA ILE A 46 -10.26 16.51 -11.29
C ILE A 46 -11.68 17.00 -11.07
N VAL A 47 -12.16 16.96 -9.84
CA VAL A 47 -13.48 17.45 -9.46
C VAL A 47 -13.31 18.76 -8.71
N LYS A 48 -14.02 19.79 -9.17
CA LYS A 48 -14.07 21.09 -8.51
C LYS A 48 -15.53 21.50 -8.28
N GLU A 49 -15.95 21.47 -7.02
CA GLU A 49 -17.31 21.78 -6.56
C GLU A 49 -17.70 23.21 -6.88
N GLY A 50 -16.82 24.18 -6.58
CA GLY A 50 -17.10 25.61 -6.78
C GLY A 50 -17.48 25.96 -8.22
N LEU A 51 -17.00 25.17 -9.19
CA LEU A 51 -17.33 25.31 -10.61
C LEU A 51 -18.40 24.31 -11.09
N ARG A 52 -18.73 23.32 -10.27
CA ARG A 52 -19.55 22.15 -10.63
C ARG A 52 -19.01 21.52 -11.92
N ARG A 53 -17.71 21.19 -11.91
CA ARG A 53 -17.01 20.58 -13.04
C ARG A 53 -16.27 19.32 -12.62
N ILE A 54 -16.28 18.34 -13.51
CA ILE A 54 -15.39 17.17 -13.48
C ILE A 54 -14.52 17.27 -14.73
N PHE A 55 -13.29 17.73 -14.56
CA PHE A 55 -12.32 17.79 -15.64
C PHE A 55 -11.67 16.41 -15.83
N ILE A 56 -11.58 15.95 -17.07
CA ILE A 56 -10.78 14.79 -17.45
C ILE A 56 -9.57 15.34 -18.19
N TRP A 57 -8.46 15.47 -17.48
CA TRP A 57 -7.20 15.91 -18.08
C TRP A 57 -6.50 14.73 -18.75
N LYS A 58 -6.12 14.90 -20.02
CA LYS A 58 -5.53 13.87 -20.87
C LYS A 58 -4.17 14.34 -21.37
N GLY A 59 -3.12 13.69 -20.85
CA GLY A 59 -1.76 13.94 -21.31
C GLY A 59 -1.58 13.53 -22.77
N SER A 60 -0.76 14.27 -23.51
CA SER A 60 -0.50 14.09 -24.95
C SER A 60 0.02 12.68 -25.30
N LYS A 61 0.77 12.05 -24.39
CA LYS A 61 1.36 10.71 -24.51
C LYS A 61 0.57 9.61 -23.78
N SER A 62 -0.55 9.94 -23.14
CA SER A 62 -1.32 8.96 -22.37
C SER A 62 -1.96 7.85 -23.24
N PRO A 63 -2.00 6.58 -22.76
CA PRO A 63 -2.56 5.47 -23.53
C PRO A 63 -4.05 5.67 -23.90
N VAL A 64 -4.41 5.32 -25.13
CA VAL A 64 -5.79 5.42 -25.65
C VAL A 64 -6.81 4.71 -24.74
N ARG A 65 -6.47 3.49 -24.29
CA ARG A 65 -7.32 2.70 -23.37
C ARG A 65 -7.61 3.47 -22.08
N LYS A 66 -6.60 4.12 -21.49
CA LYS A 66 -6.71 4.90 -20.26
C LYS A 66 -7.63 6.12 -20.43
N ARG A 67 -7.57 6.79 -21.59
CA ARG A 67 -8.49 7.89 -21.97
C ARG A 67 -9.95 7.43 -22.12
N PHE A 68 -10.19 6.22 -22.63
CA PHE A 68 -11.55 5.66 -22.72
C PHE A 68 -12.10 5.28 -21.35
N ILE A 69 -11.27 4.66 -20.52
CA ILE A 69 -11.61 4.27 -19.16
C ILE A 69 -11.95 5.50 -18.32
N SER A 70 -11.16 6.59 -18.44
CA SER A 70 -11.39 7.82 -17.67
C SER A 70 -12.77 8.41 -17.88
N SER A 71 -13.28 8.37 -19.12
CA SER A 71 -14.62 8.83 -19.46
C SER A 71 -15.70 8.00 -18.75
N ARG A 72 -15.54 6.69 -18.65
CA ARG A 72 -16.47 5.81 -17.91
C ARG A 72 -16.41 6.07 -16.42
N VAL A 73 -15.20 6.24 -15.88
CA VAL A 73 -14.98 6.54 -14.47
C VAL A 73 -15.58 7.89 -14.09
N ALA A 74 -15.41 8.92 -14.92
CA ALA A 74 -15.99 10.23 -14.69
C ALA A 74 -17.53 10.21 -14.70
N ASN A 75 -18.16 9.43 -15.59
CA ASN A 75 -19.62 9.23 -15.59
C ASN A 75 -20.11 8.52 -14.32
N LYS A 76 -19.39 7.49 -13.87
CA LYS A 76 -19.69 6.81 -12.60
C LYS A 76 -19.54 7.76 -11.42
N LEU A 77 -18.46 8.54 -11.39
CA LEU A 77 -18.20 9.55 -10.38
C LEU A 77 -19.26 10.64 -10.37
N GLN A 78 -19.69 11.14 -11.53
CA GLN A 78 -20.80 12.07 -11.65
C GLN A 78 -22.08 11.49 -11.05
N THR A 79 -22.41 10.23 -11.37
CA THR A 79 -23.61 9.55 -10.84
C THR A 79 -23.56 9.41 -9.32
N GLU A 80 -22.38 9.19 -8.75
CA GLU A 80 -22.16 9.14 -7.31
C GLU A 80 -22.29 10.51 -6.66
N LEU A 81 -21.65 11.52 -7.26
CA LEU A 81 -21.66 12.92 -6.83
C LEU A 81 -23.06 13.55 -6.91
N VAL A 82 -23.90 13.14 -7.85
CA VAL A 82 -25.27 13.66 -7.99
C VAL A 82 -26.13 13.38 -6.75
N LYS A 83 -25.76 12.39 -5.93
CA LYS A 83 -26.43 12.11 -4.66
C LYS A 83 -26.18 13.19 -3.61
N GLU A 84 -25.18 14.05 -3.81
CA GLU A 84 -24.85 15.14 -2.92
C GLU A 84 -25.36 16.47 -3.45
N ALA A 85 -26.00 17.25 -2.58
CA ALA A 85 -26.59 18.53 -2.96
C ALA A 85 -25.55 19.51 -3.53
N ALA A 86 -24.31 19.43 -3.07
CA ALA A 86 -23.16 20.18 -3.57
C ALA A 86 -22.89 19.94 -5.07
N PHE A 87 -22.97 18.67 -5.51
CA PHE A 87 -22.47 18.23 -6.82
C PHE A 87 -23.58 17.78 -7.81
N HIS A 88 -24.86 18.01 -7.49
CA HIS A 88 -26.01 17.58 -8.28
C HIS A 88 -26.07 18.06 -9.76
N ARG A 89 -25.16 18.96 -10.19
CA ARG A 89 -25.07 19.49 -11.56
C ARG A 89 -23.66 19.49 -12.13
N CYS A 90 -22.75 18.66 -11.61
CA CYS A 90 -21.41 18.62 -12.15
C CYS A 90 -21.41 18.23 -13.62
N LYS A 91 -20.78 19.04 -14.47
CA LYS A 91 -20.59 18.75 -15.90
C LYS A 91 -19.20 18.16 -16.13
N ILE A 92 -19.14 17.07 -16.88
CA ILE A 92 -17.86 16.49 -17.30
C ILE A 92 -17.30 17.32 -18.46
N VAL A 93 -16.05 17.75 -18.33
CA VAL A 93 -15.31 18.51 -19.35
C VAL A 93 -14.02 17.77 -19.67
N SER A 94 -13.80 17.48 -20.93
CA SER A 94 -12.55 16.91 -21.43
C SER A 94 -11.51 18.01 -21.60
N VAL A 95 -10.31 17.80 -21.09
CA VAL A 95 -9.17 18.74 -21.20
C VAL A 95 -8.01 17.97 -21.82
N ASP A 96 -7.61 18.34 -23.03
CA ASP A 96 -6.46 17.73 -23.72
C ASP A 96 -5.24 18.64 -23.53
N GLN A 97 -4.07 18.06 -23.27
CA GLN A 97 -2.83 18.82 -23.07
C GLN A 97 -2.51 19.69 -24.30
N GLY A 98 -2.25 20.98 -24.08
CA GLY A 98 -2.03 22.00 -25.11
C GLY A 98 -3.28 22.44 -25.87
N ASP A 99 -4.46 22.03 -25.41
CA ASP A 99 -5.77 22.53 -25.87
C ASP A 99 -6.68 22.71 -24.63
N GLU A 100 -6.12 23.29 -23.56
CA GLU A 100 -6.85 23.47 -22.32
C GLU A 100 -7.90 24.58 -22.45
N PRO A 101 -9.17 24.35 -22.04
CA PRO A 101 -10.18 25.40 -22.07
C PRO A 101 -9.81 26.50 -21.08
N SER A 102 -10.11 27.75 -21.41
CA SER A 102 -9.84 28.90 -20.53
C SER A 102 -10.47 28.74 -19.15
N GLU A 103 -11.66 28.14 -19.06
CA GLU A 103 -12.32 27.79 -17.78
C GLU A 103 -11.42 26.93 -16.87
N PHE A 104 -10.63 26.01 -17.44
CA PHE A 104 -9.71 25.17 -16.68
C PHE A 104 -8.46 25.96 -16.25
N LEU A 105 -7.87 26.74 -17.17
CA LEU A 105 -6.69 27.56 -16.88
C LEU A 105 -7.00 28.61 -15.80
N ASP A 106 -8.11 29.33 -15.94
CA ASP A 106 -8.56 30.35 -14.98
C ASP A 106 -8.90 29.74 -13.62
N ALA A 107 -9.50 28.54 -13.61
CA ALA A 107 -9.88 27.84 -12.39
C ALA A 107 -8.70 27.52 -11.48
N PHE A 108 -7.53 27.24 -12.06
CA PHE A 108 -6.33 26.81 -11.35
C PHE A 108 -5.16 27.80 -11.47
N ARG A 109 -5.36 28.93 -12.15
CA ARG A 109 -4.32 29.93 -12.46
C ARG A 109 -3.13 29.30 -13.19
N PHE A 110 -3.45 28.44 -14.15
CA PHE A 110 -2.46 27.77 -14.97
C PHE A 110 -2.13 28.54 -16.24
N GLU A 111 -0.92 28.31 -16.74
CA GLU A 111 -0.49 28.68 -18.08
C GLU A 111 -0.69 27.49 -19.02
N SER A 112 -1.04 27.73 -20.28
CA SER A 112 -1.24 26.63 -21.25
C SER A 112 0.05 25.85 -21.46
N MET A 113 -0.06 24.52 -21.51
CA MET A 113 1.10 23.64 -21.64
C MET A 113 1.41 23.39 -23.12
N GLU A 114 2.54 23.89 -23.61
CA GLU A 114 2.96 23.60 -24.99
C GLU A 114 3.30 22.11 -25.17
N VAL A 115 2.66 21.47 -26.15
CA VAL A 115 2.97 20.07 -26.51
C VAL A 115 4.10 20.06 -27.52
N GLN A 116 5.30 19.72 -27.06
CA GLN A 116 6.49 19.60 -27.92
C GLN A 116 6.36 18.46 -28.96
N GLU A 117 5.61 17.40 -28.64
CA GLU A 117 5.51 16.22 -29.49
C GLU A 117 4.14 15.53 -29.31
N ARG A 118 3.23 15.73 -30.26
CA ARG A 118 1.98 14.96 -30.32
C ARG A 118 2.30 13.61 -30.94
N MET A 119 2.08 12.53 -30.19
CA MET A 119 2.09 11.19 -30.79
C MET A 119 1.09 11.17 -31.96
N ALA A 120 1.54 10.67 -33.11
CA ALA A 120 0.66 10.50 -34.26
C ALA A 120 -0.57 9.72 -33.80
N ASP A 121 -1.76 10.27 -34.09
CA ASP A 121 -3.03 9.64 -33.76
C ASP A 121 -3.05 8.25 -34.40
N MET A 122 -2.70 7.24 -33.60
CA MET A 122 -2.72 5.83 -33.98
C MET A 122 -4.18 5.48 -34.12
N ARG A 123 -4.78 5.86 -35.26
CA ARG A 123 -6.13 5.51 -35.66
C ARG A 123 -6.27 4.04 -35.36
N TYR A 124 -7.16 3.72 -34.41
CA TYR A 124 -7.42 2.36 -34.02
C TYR A 124 -7.92 1.65 -35.27
N VAL A 125 -7.03 0.94 -35.97
CA VAL A 125 -7.41 0.09 -37.09
C VAL A 125 -8.33 -0.93 -36.46
N ARG A 126 -9.64 -0.75 -36.66
CA ARG A 126 -10.62 -1.69 -36.12
C ARG A 126 -10.24 -3.07 -36.63
N ASN A 127 -10.34 -4.10 -35.79
CA ASN A 127 -9.99 -5.47 -36.19
C ASN A 127 -10.66 -5.90 -37.50
N ILE A 128 -11.83 -5.32 -37.81
CA ILE A 128 -12.58 -5.50 -39.06
C ILE A 128 -11.77 -5.14 -40.31
N GLU A 129 -10.92 -4.10 -40.27
CA GLU A 129 -10.08 -3.70 -41.41
C GLU A 129 -8.81 -4.57 -41.54
N LYS A 130 -8.40 -5.19 -40.43
CA LYS A 130 -7.25 -6.10 -40.37
C LYS A 130 -7.52 -7.44 -41.07
N ASP A 131 -8.78 -7.88 -41.09
CA ASP A 131 -9.19 -9.08 -41.82
C ASP A 131 -9.26 -8.86 -43.35
N THR A 132 -9.66 -7.67 -43.81
CA THR A 132 -9.67 -7.35 -45.25
C THR A 132 -8.29 -7.33 -45.89
N THR A 133 -7.24 -7.01 -45.12
CA THR A 133 -5.86 -7.00 -45.62
C THR A 133 -5.19 -8.37 -45.56
N ARG A 134 -5.61 -9.25 -44.65
CA ARG A 134 -5.09 -10.62 -44.54
C ARG A 134 -5.73 -11.59 -45.56
N ALA A 135 -6.94 -11.28 -46.03
CA ALA A 135 -7.62 -12.06 -47.06
C ALA A 135 -7.08 -11.86 -48.50
N LYS A 136 -6.30 -10.80 -48.76
CA LYS A 136 -5.58 -10.62 -50.03
C LYS A 136 -4.16 -11.18 -49.89
N GLY A 137 -4.06 -12.50 -49.95
CA GLY A 137 -2.78 -13.21 -50.07
C GLY A 137 -1.97 -12.66 -51.24
N LYS A 138 -0.94 -11.87 -50.94
CA LYS A 138 -0.04 -11.30 -51.92
C LYS A 138 1.00 -12.36 -52.27
N VAL A 139 0.69 -13.17 -53.27
CA VAL A 139 1.71 -13.84 -54.09
C VAL A 139 2.51 -12.72 -54.75
N VAL A 140 3.82 -12.72 -54.51
CA VAL A 140 4.76 -11.86 -55.21
C VAL A 140 4.76 -12.32 -56.66
N ASP A 141 4.19 -11.52 -57.55
CA ASP A 141 4.63 -11.52 -58.93
C ASP A 141 4.70 -10.11 -59.48
N SER A 142 5.79 -9.89 -60.17
CA SER A 142 6.22 -8.66 -60.80
C SER A 142 5.26 -8.21 -61.91
N SER A 143 5.20 -6.89 -62.07
CA SER A 143 4.88 -6.12 -63.28
C SER A 143 3.47 -5.52 -63.42
N SER A 144 3.53 -4.28 -63.93
CA SER A 144 2.49 -3.43 -64.52
C SER A 144 1.52 -2.67 -63.60
N LYS A 145 1.71 -1.35 -63.59
CA LYS A 145 0.77 -0.32 -63.15
C LYS A 145 -0.55 -0.45 -63.93
N LYS A 146 -1.67 -0.49 -63.23
CA LYS A 146 -3.00 -0.13 -63.76
C LYS A 146 -3.79 0.61 -62.69
N GLU A 147 -4.29 1.79 -63.06
CA GLU A 147 -5.17 2.63 -62.26
C GLU A 147 -6.52 1.90 -62.01
N GLU A 148 -6.85 1.68 -60.74
CA GLU A 148 -8.18 1.19 -60.34
C GLU A 148 -9.15 2.38 -60.24
N LYS A 149 -10.15 2.39 -61.12
CA LYS A 149 -11.37 3.20 -60.97
C LYS A 149 -12.14 2.69 -59.76
N LYS A 150 -12.47 3.59 -58.84
CA LYS A 150 -13.40 3.33 -57.72
C LYS A 150 -14.79 3.04 -58.28
N GLU A 151 -15.21 1.79 -58.24
CA GLU A 151 -16.63 1.45 -58.35
C GLU A 151 -17.30 1.78 -57.02
N GLU A 152 -18.17 2.78 -57.05
CA GLU A 152 -19.00 3.16 -55.91
C GLU A 152 -19.96 2.00 -55.62
N TYR A 153 -19.85 1.48 -54.39
CA TYR A 153 -20.66 0.39 -53.89
C TYR A 153 -22.14 0.82 -53.85
N TYR A 154 -22.90 0.35 -54.83
CA TYR A 154 -24.33 0.55 -54.92
C TYR A 154 -25.04 -0.43 -53.97
N SER A 155 -25.65 0.09 -52.90
CA SER A 155 -26.39 -0.72 -51.92
C SER A 155 -27.89 -0.74 -52.26
N PRO A 156 -28.49 -1.89 -52.60
CA PRO A 156 -29.91 -1.99 -52.96
C PRO A 156 -30.89 -1.48 -51.88
N ALA A 157 -30.47 -1.46 -50.61
CA ALA A 157 -31.28 -1.01 -49.48
C ALA A 157 -31.64 0.50 -49.54
N LEU A 158 -30.84 1.33 -50.23
CA LEU A 158 -31.10 2.76 -50.38
C LEU A 158 -32.15 3.07 -51.46
N GLU A 159 -32.36 2.16 -52.40
CA GLU A 159 -33.32 2.30 -53.49
C GLU A 159 -34.75 1.92 -53.04
N GLU A 160 -34.86 1.02 -52.07
CA GLU A 160 -36.14 0.59 -51.49
C GLU A 160 -36.77 1.68 -50.61
N LEU A 161 -35.95 2.44 -49.86
CA LEU A 161 -36.39 3.61 -49.09
C LEU A 161 -36.82 4.78 -50.00
N LYS A 162 -36.18 4.93 -51.16
CA LYS A 162 -36.56 5.96 -52.15
C LYS A 162 -37.86 5.61 -52.88
N ARG A 163 -38.14 4.32 -53.09
CA ARG A 163 -39.44 3.83 -53.61
C ARG A 163 -40.60 3.98 -52.62
N GLN A 164 -40.33 4.02 -51.32
CA GLN A 164 -41.35 4.22 -50.28
C GLN A 164 -41.67 5.70 -49.99
N GLY A 165 -41.10 6.65 -50.74
CA GLY A 165 -41.50 8.06 -50.67
C GLY A 165 -41.10 8.77 -49.37
N HIS A 166 -40.16 8.21 -48.60
CA HIS A 166 -39.67 8.86 -47.38
C HIS A 166 -38.61 9.92 -47.73
N ASP A 167 -39.03 11.19 -47.75
CA ASP A 167 -38.13 12.34 -47.77
C ASP A 167 -37.41 12.45 -46.42
N ILE A 168 -36.11 12.16 -46.41
CA ILE A 168 -35.25 12.38 -45.25
C ILE A 168 -34.74 13.82 -45.32
N SER A 169 -35.59 14.76 -44.89
CA SER A 169 -35.19 16.11 -44.54
C SER A 169 -34.83 16.14 -43.05
N ALA A 170 -33.56 16.43 -42.77
CA ALA A 170 -33.05 16.59 -41.42
C ALA A 170 -33.64 17.87 -40.79
N ALA A 171 -34.42 17.72 -39.72
CA ALA A 171 -34.85 18.83 -38.87
C ALA A 171 -34.67 18.50 -37.39
N SER A 172 -34.04 19.45 -36.73
CA SER A 172 -33.68 19.56 -35.33
C SER A 172 -34.90 19.72 -34.40
N ALA A 173 -34.69 19.36 -33.13
CA ALA A 173 -35.16 20.06 -31.91
C ALA A 173 -36.01 19.27 -30.90
N SER A 174 -35.49 19.29 -29.66
CA SER A 174 -36.13 19.38 -28.34
C SER A 174 -37.27 18.46 -27.92
N SER A 175 -37.10 17.81 -26.76
CA SER A 175 -38.05 17.96 -25.65
C SER A 175 -37.53 17.38 -24.32
N GLN A 176 -37.99 18.04 -23.25
CA GLN A 176 -37.64 17.94 -21.84
C GLN A 176 -38.30 16.78 -21.06
N PRO A 177 -37.97 16.58 -19.77
CA PRO A 177 -38.19 15.34 -19.02
C PRO A 177 -39.37 15.39 -18.03
N SER A 178 -39.85 14.21 -17.64
CA SER A 178 -40.83 14.02 -16.57
C SER A 178 -40.24 13.30 -15.35
N THR A 179 -40.56 13.89 -14.20
CA THR A 179 -40.23 13.51 -12.83
C THR A 179 -41.16 12.40 -12.33
N THR A 180 -40.64 11.45 -11.54
CA THR A 180 -41.44 10.79 -10.49
C THR A 180 -40.61 10.28 -9.32
N THR A 181 -41.13 10.68 -8.17
CA THR A 181 -40.86 10.45 -6.76
C THR A 181 -40.89 8.97 -6.34
N SER A 182 -39.97 8.51 -5.47
CA SER A 182 -40.27 8.22 -4.04
C SER A 182 -39.36 7.15 -3.36
N ARG A 183 -39.07 7.47 -2.08
CA ARG A 183 -38.83 6.60 -0.91
C ARG A 183 -37.37 6.24 -0.52
N PRO A 184 -36.87 6.73 0.64
CA PRO A 184 -35.58 6.33 1.19
C PRO A 184 -35.72 5.22 2.25
N THR A 185 -35.03 4.11 2.03
CA THR A 185 -34.62 3.14 3.06
C THR A 185 -33.29 3.59 3.66
N THR A 186 -33.29 3.94 4.94
CA THR A 186 -32.10 4.27 5.74
C THR A 186 -31.16 3.06 5.82
N ARG A 187 -29.94 3.20 5.31
CA ARG A 187 -28.87 2.19 5.43
C ARG A 187 -27.64 2.82 6.09
N PRO A 188 -27.04 2.15 7.10
CA PRO A 188 -26.05 2.76 7.99
C PRO A 188 -24.72 3.06 7.29
N SER A 189 -24.07 4.09 7.80
CA SER A 189 -22.98 4.83 7.20
C SER A 189 -21.61 4.19 7.48
N THR A 190 -20.93 3.71 6.44
CA THR A 190 -19.53 3.25 6.52
C THR A 190 -18.51 4.39 6.32
N SER A 191 -17.61 4.56 7.28
CA SER A 191 -16.50 5.54 7.32
C SER A 191 -15.42 5.26 6.27
N ARG A 192 -14.94 6.30 5.59
CA ARG A 192 -13.87 6.23 4.58
C ARG A 192 -12.51 6.56 5.18
N TYR A 193 -11.53 5.72 4.85
CA TYR A 193 -10.16 5.65 5.37
C TYR A 193 -9.18 6.14 4.29
N ARG A 194 -8.31 7.12 4.58
CA ARG A 194 -7.18 7.51 3.71
C ARG A 194 -6.21 6.32 3.54
N LYS A 195 -5.72 6.04 2.33
CA LYS A 195 -4.72 4.96 2.08
C LYS A 195 -3.36 5.53 1.72
N ALA A 196 -2.33 5.00 2.39
CA ALA A 196 -0.95 5.46 2.35
C ALA A 196 -0.17 4.99 1.11
N LYS A 197 0.83 5.78 0.67
CA LYS A 197 1.82 5.48 -0.40
C LYS A 197 2.41 4.08 -0.22
N ARG A 198 2.25 3.20 -1.22
CA ARG A 198 2.84 1.84 -1.24
C ARG A 198 4.36 1.94 -1.42
N LEU A 199 5.09 1.04 -0.77
CA LEU A 199 6.56 0.95 -0.88
C LEU A 199 6.92 0.13 -2.12
N ASN A 200 8.06 0.44 -2.76
CA ASN A 200 8.55 -0.28 -3.91
C ASN A 200 9.17 -1.63 -3.48
N THR A 201 8.95 -2.70 -4.24
CA THR A 201 9.35 -4.06 -3.81
C THR A 201 10.85 -4.26 -3.93
N GLU A 202 11.43 -3.76 -5.02
CA GLU A 202 12.85 -3.83 -5.35
C GLU A 202 13.69 -3.10 -4.30
N GLU A 203 13.27 -1.90 -3.88
CA GLU A 203 13.91 -1.13 -2.81
C GLU A 203 13.94 -1.90 -1.47
N ILE A 204 12.87 -2.65 -1.16
CA ILE A 204 12.82 -3.49 0.05
C ILE A 204 13.80 -4.65 -0.08
N ILE A 205 13.87 -5.31 -1.24
CA ILE A 205 14.81 -6.40 -1.51
C ILE A 205 16.25 -5.90 -1.34
N GLU A 206 16.62 -4.80 -1.99
CA GLU A 206 17.95 -4.19 -1.87
C GLU A 206 18.30 -3.87 -0.43
N LYS A 207 17.37 -3.24 0.31
CA LYS A 207 17.55 -2.92 1.73
C LYS A 207 17.78 -4.17 2.58
N ILE A 208 17.10 -5.27 2.30
CA ILE A 208 17.31 -6.54 3.01
C ILE A 208 18.68 -7.12 2.66
N ILE A 209 19.06 -7.12 1.38
CA ILE A 209 20.32 -7.69 0.90
C ILE A 209 21.54 -6.98 1.49
N GLN A 210 21.47 -5.66 1.65
CA GLN A 210 22.52 -4.84 2.25
C GLN A 210 22.84 -5.22 3.71
N ASN A 211 21.94 -5.93 4.43
CA ASN A 211 22.23 -6.38 5.78
C ASN A 211 23.11 -7.62 5.79
N GLU A 212 24.14 -7.59 6.65
CA GLU A 212 25.07 -8.69 6.85
C GLU A 212 24.34 -9.94 7.37
N LEU A 213 24.71 -11.09 6.81
CA LEU A 213 24.20 -12.38 7.24
C LEU A 213 24.86 -12.79 8.57
N PRO A 214 24.12 -13.44 9.49
CA PRO A 214 24.75 -14.08 10.63
C PRO A 214 25.74 -15.16 10.18
N GLU A 215 26.79 -15.37 10.96
CA GLU A 215 27.76 -16.45 10.70
C GLU A 215 27.06 -17.80 10.59
N ASN A 216 27.45 -18.61 9.60
CA ASN A 216 26.89 -19.95 9.34
C ASN A 216 25.41 -19.96 8.91
N TYR A 217 24.91 -18.85 8.36
CA TYR A 217 23.58 -18.81 7.75
C TYR A 217 23.65 -18.30 6.31
N LYS A 218 22.75 -18.81 5.49
CA LYS A 218 22.50 -18.31 4.14
C LYS A 218 21.06 -17.88 3.99
N ARG A 219 20.85 -16.83 3.18
CA ARG A 219 19.52 -16.37 2.82
C ARG A 219 18.83 -17.42 1.94
N GLN A 220 17.63 -17.84 2.32
CA GLN A 220 16.88 -18.84 1.55
C GLN A 220 15.73 -18.20 0.77
N ASN A 221 14.87 -17.45 1.47
CA ASN A 221 13.67 -16.85 0.89
C ASN A 221 13.40 -15.49 1.50
N LEU A 222 12.72 -14.62 0.75
CA LEU A 222 12.18 -13.36 1.23
C LEU A 222 10.65 -13.39 1.07
N ILE A 223 9.92 -12.86 2.05
CA ILE A 223 8.49 -12.62 1.95
C ILE A 223 8.28 -11.12 1.99
N ILE A 224 7.74 -10.55 0.91
CA ILE A 224 7.46 -9.11 0.82
C ILE A 224 5.98 -8.95 0.49
N GLU A 225 5.28 -8.21 1.35
CA GLU A 225 3.82 -8.13 1.40
C GLU A 225 3.14 -9.50 1.53
N LYS A 226 2.84 -10.15 0.41
CA LYS A 226 2.22 -11.48 0.33
C LYS A 226 2.90 -12.39 -0.69
N GLN A 227 4.06 -11.97 -1.20
CA GLN A 227 4.76 -12.64 -2.28
C GLN A 227 6.04 -13.28 -1.73
N LEU A 228 6.31 -14.52 -2.17
CA LEU A 228 7.54 -15.23 -1.86
C LEU A 228 8.56 -14.96 -2.97
N PHE A 229 9.77 -14.60 -2.58
CA PHE A 229 10.92 -14.45 -3.47
C PHE A 229 11.97 -15.50 -3.12
N GLY A 230 12.65 -15.99 -4.14
CA GLY A 230 13.72 -16.97 -4.04
C GLY A 230 14.97 -16.47 -4.76
N ALA A 231 16.13 -16.85 -4.23
CA ALA A 231 17.40 -16.63 -4.91
C ALA A 231 17.50 -17.50 -6.17
N THR A 232 17.85 -16.89 -7.29
CA THR A 232 18.08 -17.53 -8.58
C THR A 232 19.51 -17.20 -8.99
N SER A 233 20.37 -18.22 -9.13
CA SER A 233 21.74 -18.03 -9.60
C SER A 233 21.74 -18.01 -11.13
N LYS A 234 22.25 -16.92 -11.70
CA LYS A 234 22.52 -16.78 -13.13
C LYS A 234 24.04 -16.85 -13.31
N THR A 235 24.52 -18.00 -13.78
CA THR A 235 25.92 -18.16 -14.16
C THR A 235 26.10 -17.61 -15.57
N THR A 236 26.97 -16.61 -15.72
CA THR A 236 27.37 -16.07 -17.02
C THR A 236 28.85 -16.30 -17.24
N ASN A 237 29.22 -16.85 -18.40
CA ASN A 237 30.64 -17.04 -18.73
C ASN A 237 31.19 -15.75 -19.32
N VAL A 238 32.07 -15.08 -18.58
CA VAL A 238 32.71 -13.82 -18.98
C VAL A 238 34.21 -14.09 -19.09
N PHE A 239 34.73 -14.07 -20.32
CA PHE A 239 36.14 -14.38 -20.64
C PHE A 239 36.63 -15.78 -20.22
N GLY A 240 35.74 -16.78 -20.24
CA GLY A 240 36.09 -18.14 -19.82
C GLY A 240 36.01 -18.35 -18.31
N GLU A 241 35.72 -17.31 -17.53
CA GLU A 241 35.41 -17.42 -16.10
C GLU A 241 33.89 -17.41 -15.90
N ASP A 242 33.39 -18.36 -15.11
CA ASP A 242 31.97 -18.42 -14.74
C ASP A 242 31.72 -17.45 -13.59
N VAL A 243 30.97 -16.39 -13.85
CA VAL A 243 30.53 -15.41 -12.85
C VAL A 243 29.09 -15.73 -12.46
N GLU A 244 28.87 -16.05 -11.19
CA GLU A 244 27.54 -16.28 -10.63
C GLU A 244 26.95 -14.97 -10.07
N GLU A 245 25.84 -14.52 -10.66
CA GLU A 245 25.03 -13.41 -10.15
C GLU A 245 23.78 -13.97 -9.47
N ILE A 246 23.48 -13.49 -8.27
CA ILE A 246 22.32 -13.94 -7.49
C ILE A 246 21.21 -12.89 -7.61
N ASP A 247 20.17 -13.24 -8.36
CA ASP A 247 18.95 -12.44 -8.48
C ASP A 247 17.84 -12.95 -7.56
N TRP A 248 16.97 -12.04 -7.12
CA TRP A 248 15.80 -12.38 -6.31
C TRP A 248 14.53 -12.25 -7.13
N GLU A 249 13.97 -13.39 -7.51
CA GLU A 249 12.78 -13.45 -8.37
C GLU A 249 11.57 -13.99 -7.61
N LYS A 250 10.37 -13.54 -8.03
CA LYS A 250 9.11 -14.01 -7.45
C LYS A 250 8.90 -15.49 -7.75
N VAL A 251 8.64 -16.28 -6.71
CA VAL A 251 8.34 -17.71 -6.84
C VAL A 251 6.94 -17.88 -7.40
N LEU A 252 6.83 -18.31 -8.66
CA LEU A 252 5.54 -18.49 -9.36
C LEU A 252 4.73 -19.68 -8.84
N LYS A 253 5.40 -20.74 -8.38
CA LYS A 253 4.77 -21.97 -7.90
C LYS A 253 4.99 -22.09 -6.40
N LEU A 254 4.02 -21.62 -5.63
CA LEU A 254 4.00 -21.80 -4.18
C LEU A 254 3.54 -23.21 -3.81
N PRO A 255 4.06 -23.79 -2.73
CA PRO A 255 3.53 -25.04 -2.21
C PRO A 255 2.13 -24.81 -1.60
N ASN A 256 1.36 -25.88 -1.46
CA ASN A 256 -0.02 -25.80 -0.94
C ASN A 256 -0.08 -26.13 0.55
N GLY A 257 -0.94 -25.43 1.28
CA GLY A 257 -1.23 -25.70 2.68
C GLY A 257 -0.29 -24.98 3.64
N VAL A 258 -0.05 -25.59 4.79
CA VAL A 258 0.71 -24.99 5.89
C VAL A 258 2.09 -25.64 5.97
N HIS A 259 3.14 -24.80 6.01
CA HIS A 259 4.52 -25.26 6.13
C HIS A 259 5.13 -24.78 7.44
N THR A 260 5.53 -25.74 8.27
CA THR A 260 6.21 -25.49 9.54
C THR A 260 7.72 -25.53 9.33
N LEU A 261 8.41 -24.44 9.65
CA LEU A 261 9.85 -24.27 9.50
C LEU A 261 10.53 -24.41 10.87
N LYS A 262 11.33 -25.46 11.04
CA LYS A 262 12.13 -25.76 12.23
C LYS A 262 13.61 -25.44 11.98
N ASN A 263 14.28 -24.86 12.98
CA ASN A 263 15.71 -24.51 12.94
C ASN A 263 16.06 -23.49 11.83
N TYR A 264 15.21 -22.47 11.71
CA TYR A 264 15.39 -21.33 10.80
C TYR A 264 15.51 -20.05 11.61
N ILE A 265 16.32 -19.09 11.15
CA ILE A 265 16.30 -17.73 11.69
C ILE A 265 15.40 -16.88 10.80
N PHE A 266 14.52 -16.11 11.41
CA PHE A 266 13.70 -15.12 10.72
C PHE A 266 14.12 -13.72 11.14
N ARG A 267 14.29 -12.83 10.17
CA ARG A 267 14.45 -11.38 10.40
C ARG A 267 13.23 -10.66 9.86
N ILE A 268 12.47 -10.03 10.73
CA ILE A 268 11.24 -9.32 10.38
C ILE A 268 11.57 -7.83 10.29
N TYR A 269 11.40 -7.27 9.09
CA TYR A 269 11.61 -5.86 8.81
C TYR A 269 10.29 -5.11 8.96
N CYS A 270 10.31 -4.04 9.75
CA CYS A 270 9.13 -3.30 10.16
C CYS A 270 9.26 -1.81 9.86
N ASN A 271 8.21 -1.19 9.33
CA ASN A 271 8.08 0.25 9.30
C ASN A 271 7.50 0.73 10.64
N ILE A 272 8.37 1.26 11.52
CA ILE A 272 7.99 1.71 12.86
C ILE A 272 6.91 2.80 12.81
N LYS A 273 7.01 3.76 11.88
CA LYS A 273 6.06 4.88 11.76
C LYS A 273 4.64 4.42 11.42
N ARG A 274 4.52 3.34 10.63
CA ARG A 274 3.23 2.80 10.19
C ARG A 274 2.78 1.57 10.97
N ALA A 275 3.62 1.04 11.86
CA ALA A 275 3.43 -0.21 12.57
C ALA A 275 3.04 -1.38 11.65
N ASN A 276 3.78 -1.52 10.55
CA ASN A 276 3.56 -2.54 9.53
C ASN A 276 4.82 -3.36 9.29
N VAL A 277 4.65 -4.63 8.97
CA VAL A 277 5.72 -5.50 8.45
C VAL A 277 5.90 -5.19 6.97
N ILE A 278 7.14 -4.88 6.57
CA ILE A 278 7.51 -4.58 5.18
C ILE A 278 8.12 -5.80 4.48
N GLY A 279 8.81 -6.66 5.23
CA GLY A 279 9.40 -7.88 4.69
C GLY A 279 9.81 -8.86 5.79
N ILE A 280 9.94 -10.12 5.42
CA ILE A 280 10.43 -11.20 6.28
C ILE A 280 11.54 -11.93 5.52
N GLU A 281 12.70 -12.00 6.13
CA GLU A 281 13.85 -12.73 5.61
C GLU A 281 13.98 -14.08 6.32
N ILE A 282 14.04 -15.16 5.53
CA ILE A 282 14.17 -16.53 6.02
C ILE A 282 15.60 -17.00 5.78
N LEU A 283 16.30 -17.28 6.88
CA LEU A 283 17.69 -17.71 6.88
C LEU A 283 17.80 -19.19 7.22
N LYS A 284 18.47 -19.93 6.34
CA LYS A 284 18.77 -21.35 6.51
C LYS A 284 20.17 -21.50 7.09
N SER A 285 20.31 -22.32 8.12
CA SER A 285 21.62 -22.64 8.66
C SER A 285 22.48 -23.43 7.64
N THR A 286 23.79 -23.19 7.64
CA THR A 286 24.78 -24.03 6.95
C THR A 286 25.10 -25.26 7.82
N ASN A 287 25.73 -26.26 7.21
CA ASN A 287 26.04 -27.55 7.85
C ASN A 287 26.91 -27.41 9.11
N GLU A 288 27.57 -26.27 9.30
CA GLU A 288 28.47 -25.97 10.41
C GLU A 288 27.73 -25.66 11.73
N SER A 289 26.45 -25.29 11.66
CA SER A 289 25.66 -24.86 12.82
C SER A 289 25.18 -26.00 13.74
N GLY A 290 25.32 -27.26 13.33
CA GLY A 290 24.82 -28.43 14.06
C GLY A 290 23.28 -28.58 14.13
N LYS A 291 22.51 -27.59 13.66
CA LYS A 291 21.04 -27.66 13.57
C LYS A 291 20.62 -27.90 12.11
N THR A 292 20.04 -29.05 11.81
CA THR A 292 19.51 -29.33 10.46
C THR A 292 18.17 -28.63 10.26
N PRO A 293 18.02 -27.77 9.24
CA PRO A 293 16.76 -27.11 8.93
C PRO A 293 15.74 -28.12 8.41
N GLN A 294 14.52 -28.09 8.95
CA GLN A 294 13.45 -29.01 8.59
C GLN A 294 12.19 -28.24 8.20
N ILE A 295 11.52 -28.70 7.13
CA ILE A 295 10.24 -28.17 6.68
C ILE A 295 9.22 -29.29 6.75
N GLU A 296 8.18 -29.12 7.57
CA GLU A 296 7.09 -30.07 7.73
C GLU A 296 5.83 -29.50 7.08
N LYS A 297 5.16 -30.31 6.27
CA LYS A 297 3.91 -29.92 5.61
C LYS A 297 2.74 -30.44 6.43
N THR A 298 1.80 -29.56 6.75
CA THR A 298 0.51 -29.92 7.31
C THR A 298 -0.56 -29.89 6.21
N SER A 299 -1.45 -30.89 6.19
CA SER A 299 -2.52 -31.05 5.20
C SER A 299 -3.71 -30.10 5.37
N VAL A 300 -3.62 -29.10 6.23
CA VAL A 300 -4.69 -28.12 6.44
C VAL A 300 -4.81 -27.24 5.19
N ASP A 301 -5.94 -27.34 4.50
CA ASP A 301 -6.30 -26.46 3.39
C ASP A 301 -7.10 -25.27 3.92
N ILE A 302 -6.64 -24.07 3.62
CA ILE A 302 -7.27 -22.80 4.06
C ILE A 302 -8.08 -22.17 2.93
N SER A 303 -7.96 -22.70 1.70
CA SER A 303 -8.56 -22.10 0.51
C SER A 303 -10.09 -22.17 0.48
N GLU A 304 -10.71 -23.09 1.21
CA GLU A 304 -12.16 -23.31 1.21
C GLU A 304 -12.92 -22.54 2.28
N ILE A 305 -12.20 -21.89 3.20
CA ILE A 305 -12.86 -21.37 4.39
C ILE A 305 -13.38 -19.95 4.06
N GLU A 306 -14.67 -19.68 4.24
CA GLU A 306 -15.28 -18.34 4.16
C GLU A 306 -15.00 -17.55 5.47
N GLY A 307 -14.71 -16.24 5.40
CA GLY A 307 -14.42 -15.40 6.59
C GLY A 307 -12.99 -14.87 6.69
N LYS A 308 -12.66 -14.20 7.81
CA LYS A 308 -11.33 -13.56 7.99
C LYS A 308 -10.24 -14.60 8.23
N VAL A 309 -9.09 -14.43 7.58
CA VAL A 309 -7.96 -15.35 7.64
C VAL A 309 -7.42 -15.49 9.06
N GLU A 310 -7.34 -14.38 9.80
CA GLU A 310 -6.82 -14.36 11.17
C GLU A 310 -7.63 -15.23 12.14
N GLU A 311 -8.96 -15.18 12.08
CA GLU A 311 -9.85 -15.92 12.99
C GLU A 311 -9.64 -17.43 12.84
N LYS A 312 -9.49 -17.91 11.60
CA LYS A 312 -9.31 -19.33 11.29
C LYS A 312 -7.94 -19.86 11.69
N ILE A 313 -6.90 -19.06 11.51
CA ILE A 313 -5.56 -19.45 11.97
C ILE A 313 -5.56 -19.59 13.49
N LEU A 314 -6.33 -18.76 14.19
CA LEU A 314 -6.44 -18.84 15.64
C LEU A 314 -7.16 -20.11 16.13
N GLU A 315 -8.06 -20.69 15.33
CA GLU A 315 -8.73 -21.98 15.60
C GLU A 315 -7.79 -23.19 15.46
N ILE A 316 -6.69 -23.06 14.70
CA ILE A 316 -5.71 -24.15 14.56
C ILE A 316 -4.84 -24.19 15.81
N ASP A 317 -4.78 -25.33 16.48
CA ASP A 317 -3.93 -25.48 17.66
C ASP A 317 -2.43 -25.34 17.31
N PRO A 318 -1.64 -24.64 18.15
CA PRO A 318 -0.20 -24.68 18.04
C PRO A 318 0.31 -26.12 18.28
N PRO A 319 1.48 -26.49 17.77
CA PRO A 319 2.08 -27.78 18.10
C PRO A 319 2.36 -27.90 19.60
N GLU A 320 2.44 -29.14 20.09
CA GLU A 320 2.74 -29.43 21.50
C GLU A 320 4.02 -28.71 21.97
N ASP A 321 3.99 -28.18 23.18
CA ASP A 321 5.05 -27.33 23.78
C ASP A 321 5.31 -25.99 23.10
N TYR A 322 4.48 -25.57 22.15
CA TYR A 322 4.56 -24.24 21.57
C TYR A 322 3.30 -23.45 21.89
N TYR A 323 3.47 -22.14 22.01
CA TYR A 323 2.36 -21.22 22.04
C TYR A 323 2.52 -20.15 20.98
N ARG A 324 1.38 -19.66 20.49
CA ARG A 324 1.33 -18.57 19.53
C ARG A 324 1.71 -17.27 20.20
N GLN A 325 2.77 -16.64 19.68
CA GLN A 325 3.29 -15.36 20.16
C GLN A 325 2.80 -14.21 19.29
N ASN A 326 2.94 -14.34 17.97
CA ASN A 326 2.54 -13.32 17.00
C ASN A 326 1.96 -13.95 15.73
N LEU A 327 1.14 -13.18 15.02
CA LEU A 327 0.58 -13.55 13.73
C LEU A 327 0.73 -12.38 12.76
N ILE A 328 1.27 -12.62 11.57
CA ILE A 328 1.41 -11.63 10.52
C ILE A 328 0.43 -11.97 9.41
N VAL A 329 -0.50 -11.06 9.10
CA VAL A 329 -1.47 -11.22 8.00
C VAL A 329 -1.29 -10.06 7.01
N GLY A 330 -0.76 -10.38 5.83
CA GLY A 330 -0.20 -9.38 4.92
C GLY A 330 0.86 -8.52 5.60
N GLN A 331 0.65 -7.20 5.67
CA GLN A 331 1.57 -6.26 6.32
C GLN A 331 1.25 -5.98 7.80
N LYS A 332 0.19 -6.59 8.35
CA LYS A 332 -0.27 -6.29 9.71
C LYS A 332 0.31 -7.31 10.68
N LEU A 333 0.96 -6.81 11.74
CA LEU A 333 1.40 -7.62 12.87
C LEU A 333 0.30 -7.66 13.94
N TYR A 334 -0.08 -8.85 14.35
CA TYR A 334 -1.01 -9.12 15.44
C TYR A 334 -0.26 -9.78 16.60
N GLY A 335 -0.70 -9.45 17.81
CA GLY A 335 -0.22 -10.04 19.05
C GLY A 335 -1.38 -10.25 20.00
N TYR A 336 -1.20 -11.13 20.97
CA TYR A 336 -2.17 -11.31 22.03
C TYR A 336 -2.05 -10.18 23.05
N ILE A 337 -3.18 -9.78 23.62
CA ILE A 337 -3.29 -8.90 24.78
C ILE A 337 -4.07 -9.68 25.84
N LEU A 338 -3.57 -9.67 27.07
CA LEU A 338 -4.29 -10.19 28.23
C LEU A 338 -5.16 -9.07 28.78
N LYS A 339 -6.47 -9.26 28.68
CA LYS A 339 -7.45 -8.34 29.25
C LYS A 339 -7.92 -8.90 30.58
N LYS A 340 -7.66 -8.17 31.66
CA LYS A 340 -8.26 -8.46 32.96
C LYS A 340 -9.68 -7.92 32.97
N VAL A 341 -10.65 -8.78 33.24
CA VAL A 341 -12.07 -8.44 33.35
C VAL A 341 -12.55 -8.91 34.72
N GLU A 342 -13.15 -8.00 35.49
CA GLU A 342 -13.79 -8.36 36.74
C GLU A 342 -15.21 -8.84 36.45
N VAL A 343 -15.49 -10.10 36.76
CA VAL A 343 -16.82 -10.71 36.59
C VAL A 343 -17.30 -11.15 37.96
N LEU A 344 -18.29 -10.44 38.50
CA LEU A 344 -18.89 -10.72 39.82
C LEU A 344 -17.90 -10.62 41.00
N GLY A 345 -16.88 -9.77 40.90
CA GLY A 345 -15.84 -9.62 41.93
C GLY A 345 -14.62 -10.53 41.73
N ASP A 346 -14.66 -11.45 40.76
CA ASP A 346 -13.52 -12.28 40.40
C ASP A 346 -12.78 -11.69 39.19
N GLU A 347 -11.47 -11.46 39.32
CA GLU A 347 -10.62 -11.13 38.19
C GLU A 347 -10.45 -12.35 37.27
N GLN A 348 -10.92 -12.23 36.04
CA GLN A 348 -10.70 -13.20 34.97
C GLN A 348 -9.75 -12.61 33.93
N GLU A 349 -8.89 -13.44 33.34
CA GLU A 349 -8.01 -13.05 32.24
C GLU A 349 -8.59 -13.59 30.92
N GLU A 350 -8.96 -12.69 30.01
CA GLU A 350 -9.37 -13.01 28.65
C GLU A 350 -8.22 -12.74 27.68
N GLU A 351 -8.04 -13.64 26.70
CA GLU A 351 -7.06 -13.47 25.64
C GLU A 351 -7.72 -12.83 24.41
N GLU A 352 -7.22 -11.67 23.98
CA GLU A 352 -7.69 -10.99 22.77
C GLU A 352 -6.53 -10.79 21.78
N TRP A 353 -6.74 -11.16 20.52
CA TRP A 353 -5.77 -10.91 19.44
C TRP A 353 -6.04 -9.56 18.79
N THR A 354 -5.07 -8.66 18.87
CA THR A 354 -5.21 -7.30 18.32
C THR A 354 -4.02 -6.90 17.47
N ARG A 355 -4.23 -5.91 16.60
CA ARG A 355 -3.14 -5.35 15.80
C ARG A 355 -2.16 -4.59 16.69
N VAL A 356 -0.88 -4.94 16.59
CA VAL A 356 0.21 -4.25 17.27
C VAL A 356 0.36 -2.85 16.69
N LYS A 357 0.14 -1.83 17.52
CA LYS A 357 0.24 -0.41 17.11
C LYS A 357 1.65 0.17 17.24
N ASN A 358 2.48 -0.43 18.09
CA ASN A 358 3.84 0.05 18.38
C ASN A 358 4.82 -1.10 18.21
N ILE A 359 5.73 -0.97 17.26
CA ILE A 359 6.79 -1.97 17.01
C ILE A 359 8.09 -1.42 17.60
N PRO A 360 8.77 -2.17 18.49
CA PRO A 360 9.90 -1.64 19.25
C PRO A 360 11.20 -1.50 18.44
N LYS A 361 11.35 -2.28 17.36
CA LYS A 361 12.58 -2.32 16.55
C LYS A 361 12.23 -2.38 15.07
N GLU A 362 13.09 -1.81 14.25
CA GLU A 362 12.98 -1.88 12.79
C GLU A 362 13.24 -3.30 12.28
N ILE A 363 14.19 -4.01 12.88
CA ILE A 363 14.52 -5.39 12.56
C ILE A 363 14.36 -6.24 13.82
N ILE A 364 13.53 -7.29 13.74
CA ILE A 364 13.32 -8.26 14.82
C ILE A 364 13.91 -9.59 14.37
N MET A 365 14.95 -10.06 15.05
CA MET A 365 15.57 -11.35 14.80
C MET A 365 14.98 -12.41 15.73
N LEU A 366 14.62 -13.55 15.17
CA LEU A 366 13.98 -14.67 15.87
C LEU A 366 14.69 -15.98 15.46
N ASP A 367 15.40 -16.59 16.40
CA ASP A 367 16.30 -17.72 16.19
C ASP A 367 15.84 -19.02 16.87
N ASP A 368 15.12 -18.92 17.99
CA ASP A 368 14.54 -20.05 18.71
C ASP A 368 13.00 -20.13 18.60
N HIS A 369 12.46 -19.71 17.45
CA HIS A 369 11.02 -19.73 17.17
C HIS A 369 10.68 -20.77 16.11
N LEU A 370 9.46 -21.28 16.19
CA LEU A 370 8.87 -22.12 15.17
C LEU A 370 7.95 -21.25 14.32
N PHE A 371 8.00 -21.43 13.01
CA PHE A 371 7.21 -20.62 12.09
C PHE A 371 6.27 -21.49 11.28
N ARG A 372 5.00 -21.08 11.15
CA ARG A 372 4.08 -21.68 10.17
C ARG A 372 3.74 -20.67 9.10
N ILE A 373 3.98 -21.04 7.84
CA ILE A 373 3.66 -20.21 6.67
C ILE A 373 2.41 -20.80 6.01
N TYR A 374 1.43 -19.94 5.80
CA TYR A 374 0.13 -20.30 5.26
C TYR A 374 0.04 -19.86 3.80
N PHE A 375 0.06 -20.84 2.89
CA PHE A 375 0.02 -20.59 1.45
C PHE A 375 -1.40 -20.73 0.90
N ASN A 376 -1.83 -19.73 0.12
CA ASN A 376 -3.10 -19.76 -0.58
C ASN A 376 -2.92 -20.26 -2.01
N ASN A 377 -3.45 -21.45 -2.28
CA ASN A 377 -3.32 -22.07 -3.60
C ASN A 377 -4.14 -21.33 -4.69
N SER A 378 -5.24 -20.68 -4.31
CA SER A 378 -6.13 -19.98 -5.24
C SER A 378 -5.55 -18.65 -5.70
N THR A 379 -5.00 -17.87 -4.77
CA THR A 379 -4.42 -16.55 -5.07
C THR A 379 -2.94 -16.61 -5.44
N LYS A 380 -2.24 -17.74 -5.18
CA LYS A 380 -0.78 -17.87 -5.30
C LYS A 380 -0.04 -16.82 -4.46
N GLU A 381 -0.56 -16.57 -3.26
CA GLU A 381 -0.01 -15.64 -2.27
C GLU A 381 0.20 -16.33 -0.93
N ILE A 382 0.95 -15.68 -0.04
CA ILE A 382 1.05 -16.04 1.37
C ILE A 382 -0.05 -15.28 2.12
N ASP A 383 -0.94 -16.04 2.77
CA ASP A 383 -2.03 -15.46 3.55
C ASP A 383 -1.53 -14.94 4.91
N ALA A 384 -0.65 -15.71 5.56
CA ALA A 384 -0.13 -15.36 6.87
C ALA A 384 1.19 -16.06 7.21
N VAL A 385 1.88 -15.50 8.22
CA VAL A 385 3.02 -16.11 8.90
C VAL A 385 2.74 -16.11 10.40
N GLU A 386 2.69 -17.29 11.00
CA GLU A 386 2.53 -17.49 12.44
C GLU A 386 3.90 -17.70 13.10
N ILE A 387 4.08 -17.03 14.24
CA ILE A 387 5.31 -17.07 15.04
C ILE A 387 4.97 -17.75 16.37
N LEU A 388 5.60 -18.89 16.60
CA LEU A 388 5.38 -19.75 17.75
C LEU A 388 6.63 -19.78 18.62
N GLN A 389 6.47 -19.66 19.93
CA GLN A 389 7.55 -19.74 20.89
C GLN A 389 7.42 -21.02 21.72
N LYS A 390 8.54 -21.68 21.99
CA LYS A 390 8.59 -22.89 22.81
C LYS A 390 8.32 -22.55 24.29
N GLY A 391 7.56 -23.41 24.98
CA GLY A 391 7.26 -23.33 26.41
C GLY A 391 5.77 -23.19 26.73
N SER A 392 5.44 -23.04 28.02
CA SER A 392 4.08 -22.72 28.47
C SER A 392 3.92 -21.22 28.66
N ARG A 393 2.77 -20.66 28.23
CA ARG A 393 2.48 -19.21 28.40
C ARG A 393 2.56 -18.76 29.85
N LYS A 394 2.03 -19.58 30.77
CA LYS A 394 1.97 -19.27 32.20
C LYS A 394 3.35 -18.99 32.80
N GLY A 395 4.38 -19.74 32.37
CA GLY A 395 5.74 -19.54 32.88
C GLY A 395 6.37 -18.20 32.48
N LYS A 396 6.04 -17.67 31.30
CA LYS A 396 6.62 -16.40 30.82
C LYS A 396 6.01 -15.18 31.49
N ILE A 397 4.69 -15.17 31.69
CA ILE A 397 3.97 -14.06 32.34
C ILE A 397 4.47 -13.85 33.77
N ILE A 398 4.73 -14.95 34.49
CA ILE A 398 5.25 -14.90 35.88
C ILE A 398 6.64 -14.25 35.89
N ASN A 399 7.55 -14.70 35.01
CA ASN A 399 8.91 -14.15 34.93
C ASN A 399 8.95 -12.67 34.55
N ASP A 400 8.02 -12.20 33.70
CA ASP A 400 7.97 -10.80 33.28
C ASP A 400 7.41 -9.89 34.40
N LYS A 401 6.44 -10.38 35.20
CA LYS A 401 5.94 -9.67 36.39
C LYS A 401 7.05 -9.51 37.44
N GLU A 402 7.75 -10.58 37.80
CA GLU A 402 8.85 -10.53 38.77
C GLU A 402 9.97 -9.55 38.35
N LYS A 403 10.29 -9.50 37.04
CA LYS A 403 11.28 -8.55 36.51
C LYS A 403 10.82 -7.10 36.52
N ALA A 404 9.52 -6.83 36.36
CA ALA A 404 8.97 -5.48 36.41
C ALA A 404 8.97 -4.95 37.86
N GLU A 405 8.54 -5.76 38.82
CA GLU A 405 8.55 -5.42 40.25
C GLU A 405 9.98 -5.14 40.74
N THR A 406 10.95 -5.97 40.36
CA THR A 406 12.37 -5.76 40.73
C THR A 406 12.95 -4.47 40.13
N LYS A 407 12.44 -4.00 38.98
CA LYS A 407 12.89 -2.73 38.36
C LYS A 407 12.27 -1.51 39.03
N GLU A 408 11.02 -1.58 39.47
CA GLU A 408 10.37 -0.49 40.21
C GLU A 408 10.98 -0.32 41.60
N GLU A 409 11.29 -1.42 42.31
CA GLU A 409 11.98 -1.36 43.60
C GLU A 409 13.37 -0.71 43.49
N LYS A 410 14.15 -1.07 42.46
CA LYS A 410 15.47 -0.45 42.24
C LYS A 410 15.39 1.03 41.86
N LYS A 411 14.35 1.44 41.14
CA LYS A 411 14.13 2.85 40.77
C LYS A 411 13.73 3.68 42.00
N GLY A 412 12.91 3.13 42.90
CA GLY A 412 12.58 3.77 44.18
C GLY A 412 13.78 3.89 45.13
N GLU A 413 14.68 2.90 45.16
CA GLU A 413 15.93 2.99 45.92
C GLU A 413 16.91 4.03 45.36
N GLU A 414 16.99 4.21 44.04
CA GLU A 414 17.85 5.25 43.44
C GLU A 414 17.30 6.67 43.66
N GLU A 415 15.98 6.85 43.57
CA GLU A 415 15.34 8.15 43.84
C GLU A 415 15.50 8.56 45.32
N SER A 416 15.36 7.62 46.27
CA SER A 416 15.60 7.89 47.70
C SER A 416 17.08 8.15 48.04
N LYS A 417 18.03 7.50 47.35
CA LYS A 417 19.47 7.80 47.46
C LYS A 417 19.81 9.18 46.89
N ASN A 418 19.16 9.62 45.82
CA ASN A 418 19.37 10.95 45.26
C ASN A 418 18.79 12.07 46.14
N GLU A 419 17.60 11.88 46.71
CA GLU A 419 17.03 12.87 47.66
C GLU A 419 17.86 13.01 48.94
N SER A 420 18.38 11.90 49.47
CA SER A 420 19.24 11.93 50.66
C SER A 420 20.58 12.59 50.38
N LYS A 421 21.15 12.39 49.18
CA LYS A 421 22.36 13.10 48.74
C LYS A 421 22.12 14.60 48.59
N GLN A 422 21.01 15.01 47.95
CA GLN A 422 20.66 16.42 47.76
C GLN A 422 20.45 17.15 49.10
N LYS A 423 19.76 16.53 50.06
CA LYS A 423 19.61 17.07 51.43
C LYS A 423 20.94 17.16 52.20
N SER A 424 21.90 16.28 51.90
CA SER A 424 23.22 16.32 52.52
C SER A 424 24.09 17.45 51.96
N GLU A 425 24.01 17.71 50.66
CA GLU A 425 24.72 18.79 49.98
C GLU A 425 24.19 20.16 50.41
N GLU A 426 22.87 20.32 50.52
CA GLU A 426 22.23 21.55 51.00
C GLU A 426 22.63 21.89 52.44
N LYS A 427 22.72 20.89 53.33
CA LYS A 427 23.22 21.08 54.70
C LYS A 427 24.69 21.48 54.76
N ILE A 428 25.53 20.94 53.87
CA ILE A 428 26.95 21.31 53.79
C ILE A 428 27.11 22.76 53.31
N GLU A 429 26.29 23.18 52.34
CA GLU A 429 26.32 24.54 51.81
C GLU A 429 25.83 25.57 52.85
N GLU A 430 24.78 25.24 53.60
CA GLU A 430 24.29 26.08 54.71
C GLU A 430 25.32 26.20 55.85
N ALA A 431 26.06 25.12 56.14
CA ALA A 431 27.15 25.14 57.12
C ALA A 431 28.35 25.99 56.66
N LYS A 432 28.69 25.95 55.36
CA LYS A 432 29.75 26.80 54.79
C LYS A 432 29.40 28.28 54.88
N GLN A 433 28.16 28.66 54.58
CA GLN A 433 27.69 30.05 54.69
C GLN A 433 27.67 30.58 56.13
N LYS A 434 27.41 29.72 57.12
CA LYS A 434 27.50 30.11 58.54
C LYS A 434 28.93 30.29 59.02
N SER A 435 29.91 29.60 58.42
CA SER A 435 31.33 29.70 58.78
C SER A 435 32.05 30.94 58.24
N SER A 436 31.56 31.55 57.14
CA SER A 436 32.19 32.73 56.52
C SER A 436 31.83 34.07 57.17
N LYS A 437 30.91 34.09 58.15
CA LYS A 437 30.43 35.32 58.81
C LYS A 437 31.20 35.74 60.08
N GLY A 438 32.28 35.05 60.45
CA GLY A 438 33.00 35.32 61.70
C GLY A 438 34.50 35.42 61.53
N ARG A 439 35.02 36.61 61.20
CA ARG A 439 36.32 37.18 61.63
C ARG A 439 36.57 38.51 60.92
N ASN A 440 35.83 39.55 61.30
CA ASN A 440 36.31 40.92 61.12
C ASN A 440 37.21 41.24 62.31
N LEU A 441 38.52 41.17 62.09
CA LEU A 441 39.52 41.70 63.01
C LEU A 441 39.42 43.24 63.00
N PRO A 442 39.38 43.90 64.16
CA PRO A 442 39.35 45.36 64.22
C PRO A 442 40.68 45.94 63.76
N SER A 443 40.62 46.83 62.77
CA SER A 443 41.74 47.60 62.25
C SER A 443 42.24 48.61 63.29
N ILE A 444 43.51 48.49 63.65
CA ILE A 444 44.26 49.42 64.51
C ILE A 444 44.49 50.73 63.72
N PRO A 445 44.16 51.91 64.26
CA PRO A 445 44.46 53.18 63.61
C PRO A 445 45.92 53.58 63.85
N SER A 446 46.65 53.87 62.77
CA SER A 446 47.97 54.49 62.81
C SER A 446 47.83 56.00 63.02
N ASN A 447 48.40 56.50 64.13
CA ASN A 447 48.63 57.93 64.35
C ASN A 447 49.96 58.37 63.73
N ASN A 448 50.00 59.67 63.38
CA ASN A 448 51.16 60.48 62.94
C ASN A 448 52.49 60.18 63.64
#